data_AF-A0A8H6WV68-F1
#
_entry.id   AF-A0A8H6WV68-F1
#
_cell.length_a   1.000
_cell.length_b   1.000
_cell.length_c   1.000
_cell.angle_alpha   90.00
_cell.angle_beta   90.00
_cell.angle_gamma   90.00
#
_symmetry.space_group_name_H-M   'P 1'
#
loop_
_entity.id
_entity.type
_entity.pdbx_description
1 polymer ?
#
loop_
_entity_poly.entity_id
_entity_poly.type
_entity_poly.pdbx_seq_one_letter_code
_entity_poly.pdbx_strand_id
1 'polypeptide(L)'
;MLSRQQILELLSAIGVDLPPKTKLSDAELDKRLTKTLDSAQYISRVVPNTPFDPTSLPSWSSSRNAKKQSVGDAIRRHNFYEAGLFAASEETGVEPFPLYSSPFWDLRQTLMALGMACDNRQDGQIPPIIIQDAAQEVSGIPMRIIDVRMFDESTPVLVVLYRHDVSDSGSLPGETLAWMEGHMGRLGRNVTATLKEQEMLLRILKLNSKRLAKSYKPSRAATESSFTLSFLLPIGPLTAKDTAKFNTNNGCSVCGDPAKSKCSRCAVMRYCSAICQKDDWKAHRSLCKSWESATWHRITFTTRGCRPNGLFMANISRFAIVQHGDIQSSASDIAAFSDTSPPQNTHGETPFIIKVQVITKNTLGPDGGRGPSMGPKMEHLMFYDKNRTLDVLVPRSSETERDYRKMAEVVMRQGSIVKGFVWAVRSGDWTIDVCMDSFPERQKW
;
A
#
# COMPACT_ATOMS: atom_id res chain seq x y z
N MET A 1 -15.93 -19.28 3.60
CA MET A 1 -15.65 -17.88 3.97
C MET A 1 -14.46 -17.85 4.91
N LEU A 2 -13.58 -16.86 4.80
CA LEU A 2 -12.46 -16.72 5.72
C LEU A 2 -12.93 -16.42 7.15
N SER A 3 -12.25 -16.99 8.14
CA SER A 3 -12.44 -16.59 9.53
C SER A 3 -11.88 -15.19 9.77
N ARG A 4 -12.36 -14.52 10.82
CA ARG A 4 -11.84 -13.21 11.26
C ARG A 4 -10.31 -13.21 11.43
N GLN A 5 -9.76 -14.26 12.04
CA GLN A 5 -8.33 -14.38 12.27
C GLN A 5 -7.56 -14.47 10.95
N GLN A 6 -8.08 -15.23 9.98
CA GLN A 6 -7.48 -15.31 8.65
C GLN A 6 -7.51 -13.96 7.93
N ILE A 7 -8.60 -13.19 8.01
CA ILE A 7 -8.66 -11.85 7.40
C ILE A 7 -7.61 -10.91 8.01
N LEU A 8 -7.45 -10.92 9.34
CA LEU A 8 -6.44 -10.10 10.02
C LEU A 8 -5.01 -10.49 9.64
N GLU A 9 -4.75 -11.79 9.50
CA GLU A 9 -3.46 -12.30 9.04
C GLU A 9 -3.16 -11.87 7.60
N LEU A 10 -4.13 -11.98 6.68
CA LEU A 10 -3.97 -11.51 5.30
C LEU A 10 -3.76 -10.00 5.24
N LEU A 11 -4.49 -9.22 6.04
CA LEU A 11 -4.31 -7.77 6.14
C LEU A 11 -2.89 -7.41 6.60
N SER A 12 -2.40 -8.06 7.66
CA SER A 12 -1.04 -7.83 8.17
C SER A 12 0.01 -8.23 7.14
N ALA A 13 -0.19 -9.33 6.40
CA ALA A 13 0.71 -9.75 5.32
C ALA A 13 0.84 -8.70 4.18
N ILE A 14 -0.20 -7.89 3.93
CA ILE A 14 -0.16 -6.80 2.95
C ILE A 14 0.40 -5.48 3.54
N GLY A 15 0.65 -5.42 4.85
CA GLY A 15 1.12 -4.22 5.56
C GLY A 15 0.03 -3.40 6.25
N VAL A 16 -1.12 -4.01 6.54
CA VAL A 16 -2.22 -3.42 7.32
C VAL A 16 -2.26 -4.06 8.71
N ASP A 17 -1.57 -3.42 9.66
CA ASP A 17 -1.39 -3.90 11.02
C ASP A 17 -2.51 -3.38 11.94
N LEU A 18 -3.59 -4.15 12.01
CA LEU A 18 -4.69 -3.89 12.94
C LEU A 18 -4.43 -4.59 14.28
N PRO A 19 -4.87 -4.02 15.41
CA PRO A 19 -4.79 -4.70 16.69
C PRO A 19 -5.49 -6.07 16.63
N PRO A 20 -4.91 -7.16 17.17
CA PRO A 20 -5.53 -8.50 17.13
C PRO A 20 -6.94 -8.55 17.74
N LYS A 21 -7.20 -7.67 18.71
CA LYS A 21 -8.50 -7.52 19.39
C LYS A 21 -9.32 -6.36 18.83
N THR A 22 -9.08 -5.96 17.58
CA THR A 22 -9.85 -4.92 16.90
C THR A 22 -11.35 -5.24 16.97
N LYS A 23 -12.18 -4.20 17.07
CA LYS A 23 -13.64 -4.31 17.15
C LYS A 23 -14.35 -3.95 15.84
N LEU A 24 -13.58 -3.81 14.76
CA LEU A 24 -14.15 -3.71 13.41
C LEU A 24 -15.06 -4.91 13.15
N SER A 25 -16.23 -4.69 12.55
CA SER A 25 -17.12 -5.80 12.15
C SER A 25 -16.44 -6.69 11.11
N ASP A 26 -16.85 -7.95 11.01
CA ASP A 26 -16.30 -8.87 10.00
C ASP A 26 -16.53 -8.35 8.57
N ALA A 27 -17.67 -7.68 8.33
CA ALA A 27 -17.95 -7.01 7.06
C ALA A 27 -16.99 -5.86 6.75
N GLU A 28 -16.61 -5.05 7.76
CA GLU A 28 -15.63 -3.98 7.56
C GLU A 28 -14.21 -4.52 7.37
N LEU A 29 -13.84 -5.62 8.05
CA LEU A 29 -12.57 -6.30 7.81
C LEU A 29 -12.49 -6.88 6.39
N ASP A 30 -13.54 -7.56 5.94
CA ASP A 30 -13.60 -8.13 4.59
C ASP A 30 -13.54 -7.03 3.50
N LYS A 31 -14.30 -5.95 3.71
CA LYS A 31 -14.26 -4.75 2.85
C LYS A 31 -12.88 -4.10 2.85
N ARG A 32 -12.21 -4.04 4.01
CA ARG A 32 -10.86 -3.48 4.11
C ARG A 32 -9.87 -4.34 3.34
N LEU A 33 -9.88 -5.67 3.53
CA LEU A 33 -9.05 -6.61 2.76
C LEU A 33 -9.25 -6.44 1.26
N THR A 34 -10.51 -6.37 0.82
CA THR A 34 -10.88 -6.14 -0.58
C THR A 34 -10.27 -4.84 -1.13
N LYS A 35 -10.43 -3.72 -0.41
CA LYS A 35 -9.87 -2.43 -0.82
C LYS A 35 -8.34 -2.41 -0.80
N THR A 36 -7.73 -3.10 0.16
CA THR A 36 -6.28 -3.23 0.25
C THR A 36 -5.72 -4.00 -0.96
N LEU A 37 -6.35 -5.10 -1.37
CA LEU A 37 -5.98 -5.86 -2.57
C LEU A 37 -6.16 -5.04 -3.86
N ASP A 38 -7.19 -4.21 -3.95
CA ASP A 38 -7.36 -3.27 -5.06
C ASP A 38 -6.24 -2.22 -5.12
N SER A 39 -5.88 -1.62 -3.97
CA SER A 39 -4.77 -0.66 -3.90
C SER A 39 -3.41 -1.32 -4.22
N ALA A 40 -3.20 -2.57 -3.82
CA ALA A 40 -1.97 -3.32 -4.11
C ALA A 40 -1.77 -3.64 -5.61
N GLN A 41 -2.85 -3.63 -6.40
CA GLN A 41 -2.80 -3.74 -7.86
C GLN A 41 -2.59 -2.39 -8.55
N TYR A 42 -2.59 -1.29 -7.81
CA TYR A 42 -2.62 0.07 -8.34
C TYR A 42 -3.78 0.27 -9.34
N ILE A 43 -4.94 -0.35 -9.05
CA ILE A 43 -6.03 -0.49 -10.02
C ILE A 43 -6.54 0.86 -10.53
N SER A 44 -6.57 1.89 -9.69
CA SER A 44 -7.03 3.24 -10.08
C SER A 44 -6.13 3.93 -11.09
N ARG A 45 -4.85 3.53 -11.19
CA ARG A 45 -3.92 4.02 -12.21
C ARG A 45 -4.16 3.34 -13.56
N VAL A 46 -4.28 2.01 -13.54
CA VAL A 46 -4.34 1.20 -14.77
C VAL A 46 -5.75 1.18 -15.36
N VAL A 47 -6.77 1.12 -14.50
CA VAL A 47 -8.18 1.05 -14.86
C VAL A 47 -8.95 2.15 -14.11
N PRO A 48 -8.72 3.44 -14.45
CA PRO A 48 -9.39 4.55 -13.77
C PRO A 48 -10.90 4.59 -14.05
N ASN A 49 -11.31 4.10 -15.22
CA ASN A 49 -12.70 4.10 -15.68
C ASN A 49 -13.18 2.66 -15.91
N THR A 50 -14.43 2.40 -15.56
CA THR A 50 -15.10 1.12 -15.85
C THR A 50 -16.33 1.36 -16.74
N PRO A 51 -16.66 0.44 -17.66
CA PRO A 51 -16.01 -0.85 -17.89
C PRO A 51 -14.68 -0.77 -18.66
N PHE A 52 -13.77 -1.70 -18.38
CA PHE A 52 -12.45 -1.84 -19.01
C PHE A 52 -12.52 -2.78 -20.21
N ASP A 53 -12.12 -2.28 -21.38
CA ASP A 53 -11.94 -3.10 -22.58
C ASP A 53 -10.44 -3.36 -22.83
N PRO A 54 -9.95 -4.60 -22.66
CA PRO A 54 -8.54 -4.93 -22.88
C PRO A 54 -8.05 -4.63 -24.30
N THR A 55 -8.94 -4.61 -25.30
CA THR A 55 -8.56 -4.35 -26.70
C THR A 55 -8.17 -2.90 -26.96
N SER A 56 -8.55 -1.98 -26.05
CA SER A 56 -8.11 -0.58 -26.08
C SER A 56 -6.61 -0.42 -25.84
N LEU A 57 -5.96 -1.43 -25.27
CA LEU A 57 -4.53 -1.43 -25.01
C LEU A 57 -3.76 -2.17 -26.12
N PRO A 58 -2.55 -1.70 -26.47
CA PRO A 58 -1.67 -2.42 -27.40
C PRO A 58 -1.29 -3.80 -26.85
N SER A 59 -1.04 -4.74 -27.75
CA SER A 59 -0.51 -6.06 -27.39
C SER A 59 0.94 -5.96 -26.91
N TRP A 60 1.28 -6.66 -25.83
CA TRP A 60 2.63 -6.68 -25.26
C TRP A 60 3.67 -7.19 -26.26
N SER A 61 3.37 -8.32 -26.95
CA SER A 61 4.29 -8.95 -27.89
C SER A 61 4.47 -8.19 -29.21
N SER A 62 3.54 -7.31 -29.56
CA SER A 62 3.58 -6.54 -30.82
C SER A 62 4.29 -5.19 -30.67
N SER A 63 4.55 -4.74 -29.44
CA SER A 63 5.24 -3.48 -29.17
C SER A 63 6.74 -3.60 -29.44
N ARG A 64 7.37 -2.54 -29.96
CA ARG A 64 8.86 -2.45 -30.09
C ARG A 64 9.57 -2.67 -28.74
N ASN A 65 8.85 -2.50 -27.62
CA ASN A 65 9.34 -2.70 -26.25
C ASN A 65 9.40 -4.17 -25.78
N ALA A 66 8.76 -5.11 -26.49
CA ALA A 66 8.91 -6.56 -26.23
C ALA A 66 10.38 -7.04 -26.32
N LYS A 67 11.27 -6.23 -26.92
CA LYS A 67 12.71 -6.47 -27.00
C LYS A 67 13.52 -6.00 -25.78
N LYS A 68 12.92 -5.27 -24.83
CA LYS A 68 13.64 -4.64 -23.71
C LYS A 68 13.32 -5.23 -22.34
N GLN A 69 12.13 -5.80 -22.14
CA GLN A 69 11.71 -6.37 -20.85
C GLN A 69 10.75 -7.55 -21.03
N SER A 70 11.00 -8.64 -20.32
CA SER A 70 10.11 -9.82 -20.28
C SER A 70 8.83 -9.53 -19.48
N VAL A 71 7.75 -10.28 -19.71
CA VAL A 71 6.52 -10.16 -18.89
C VAL A 71 6.82 -10.54 -17.44
N GLY A 72 7.62 -11.59 -17.22
CA GLY A 72 8.06 -12.02 -15.89
C GLY A 72 8.78 -10.91 -15.10
N ASP A 73 9.70 -10.19 -15.74
CA ASP A 73 10.38 -9.06 -15.12
C ASP A 73 9.44 -7.87 -14.91
N ALA A 74 8.55 -7.62 -15.87
CA ALA A 74 7.59 -6.53 -15.83
C ALA A 74 6.46 -6.74 -14.80
N ILE A 75 6.26 -7.95 -14.26
CA ILE A 75 5.34 -8.20 -13.14
C ILE A 75 5.96 -7.83 -11.78
N ARG A 76 7.29 -7.81 -11.67
CA ARG A 76 7.95 -7.53 -10.38
C ARG A 76 7.65 -6.10 -9.93
N ARG A 77 7.24 -5.97 -8.67
CA ARG A 77 7.00 -4.68 -8.02
C ARG A 77 7.70 -4.72 -6.67
N HIS A 78 8.52 -3.74 -6.35
CA HIS A 78 9.19 -3.61 -5.06
C HIS A 78 9.20 -2.16 -4.61
N ASN A 79 9.14 -1.94 -3.30
CA ASN A 79 9.47 -0.63 -2.73
C ASN A 79 10.96 -0.54 -2.39
N PHE A 80 11.45 0.65 -2.05
CA PHE A 80 12.86 0.84 -1.67
C PHE A 80 13.29 -0.01 -0.48
N TYR A 81 12.41 -0.26 0.48
CA TYR A 81 12.72 -1.12 1.62
C TYR A 81 12.98 -2.57 1.19
N GLU A 82 12.08 -3.14 0.39
CA GLU A 82 12.23 -4.49 -0.19
C GLU A 82 13.45 -4.57 -1.09
N ALA A 83 13.71 -3.55 -1.93
CA ALA A 83 14.91 -3.50 -2.77
C ALA A 83 16.21 -3.55 -1.95
N GLY A 84 16.25 -2.86 -0.81
CA GLY A 84 17.38 -2.94 0.13
C GLY A 84 17.55 -4.33 0.75
N LEU A 85 16.46 -5.03 1.05
CA LEU A 85 16.51 -6.42 1.52
C LEU A 85 17.06 -7.38 0.47
N PHE A 86 16.69 -7.20 -0.81
CA PHE A 86 17.28 -7.99 -1.90
C PHE A 86 18.77 -7.72 -2.07
N ALA A 87 19.20 -6.46 -2.05
CA ALA A 87 20.62 -6.13 -2.12
C ALA A 87 21.42 -6.77 -0.96
N ALA A 88 20.87 -6.73 0.26
CA ALA A 88 21.50 -7.39 1.42
C ALA A 88 21.50 -8.93 1.30
N SER A 89 20.48 -9.51 0.67
CA SER A 89 20.42 -10.95 0.39
C SER A 89 21.51 -11.42 -0.55
N GLU A 90 21.88 -10.61 -1.54
CA GLU A 90 22.96 -10.93 -2.48
C GLU A 90 24.32 -11.02 -1.76
N GLU A 91 24.52 -10.20 -0.71
CA GLU A 91 25.75 -10.22 0.09
C GLU A 91 25.77 -11.35 1.13
N THR A 92 24.62 -11.62 1.77
CA THR A 92 24.53 -12.56 2.91
C THR A 92 24.10 -13.97 2.53
N GLY A 93 23.52 -14.16 1.35
CA GLY A 93 22.91 -15.42 0.90
C GLY A 93 21.61 -15.78 1.61
N VAL A 94 21.06 -14.89 2.46
CA VAL A 94 19.82 -15.14 3.22
C VAL A 94 18.63 -14.62 2.42
N GLU A 95 17.77 -15.53 1.95
CA GLU A 95 16.54 -15.20 1.23
C GLU A 95 15.62 -14.32 2.11
N PRO A 96 15.29 -13.08 1.70
CA PRO A 96 14.55 -12.14 2.53
C PRO A 96 13.07 -12.52 2.66
N PHE A 97 12.54 -13.26 1.67
CA PHE A 97 11.15 -13.67 1.63
C PHE A 97 11.02 -15.15 1.25
N PRO A 98 11.27 -16.06 2.20
CA PRO A 98 11.13 -17.49 1.98
C PRO A 98 9.70 -17.86 1.56
N LEU A 99 9.59 -18.84 0.64
CA LEU A 99 8.31 -19.36 0.18
C LEU A 99 7.42 -19.79 1.36
N TYR A 100 6.13 -19.54 1.23
CA TYR A 100 5.07 -19.96 2.16
C TYR A 100 5.12 -19.29 3.54
N SER A 101 5.94 -18.24 3.68
CA SER A 101 6.08 -17.49 4.94
C SER A 101 5.16 -16.27 5.01
N SER A 102 4.75 -15.73 3.86
CA SER A 102 3.81 -14.61 3.79
C SER A 102 2.88 -14.81 2.59
N PRO A 103 1.56 -15.00 2.82
CA PRO A 103 0.62 -15.28 1.73
C PRO A 103 0.54 -14.17 0.68
N PHE A 104 0.86 -12.93 1.07
CA PHE A 104 0.92 -11.81 0.12
C PHE A 104 2.20 -11.83 -0.73
N TRP A 105 3.31 -12.27 -0.15
CA TRP A 105 4.55 -12.44 -0.91
C TRP A 105 4.45 -13.62 -1.87
N ASP A 106 3.90 -14.73 -1.40
CA ASP A 106 3.65 -15.92 -2.22
C ASP A 106 2.75 -15.57 -3.41
N LEU A 107 1.67 -14.81 -3.18
CA LEU A 107 0.80 -14.31 -4.25
C LEU A 107 1.58 -13.54 -5.34
N ARG A 108 2.55 -12.72 -4.93
CA ARG A 108 3.39 -11.96 -5.88
C ARG A 108 4.30 -12.91 -6.65
N GLN A 109 4.85 -13.94 -6.01
CA GLN A 109 5.66 -14.97 -6.68
C GLN A 109 4.81 -15.83 -7.63
N THR A 110 3.57 -16.17 -7.28
CA THR A 110 2.62 -16.80 -8.21
C THR A 110 2.40 -15.94 -9.44
N LEU A 111 2.17 -14.62 -9.28
CA LEU A 111 2.08 -13.73 -10.45
C LEU A 111 3.37 -13.69 -11.27
N MET A 112 4.54 -13.72 -10.63
CA MET A 112 5.83 -13.82 -11.36
C MET A 112 5.90 -15.12 -12.17
N ALA A 113 5.44 -16.24 -11.63
CA ALA A 113 5.36 -17.51 -12.35
C ALA A 113 4.41 -17.42 -13.56
N LEU A 114 3.26 -16.74 -13.42
CA LEU A 114 2.37 -16.45 -14.55
C LEU A 114 3.04 -15.59 -15.62
N GLY A 115 3.84 -14.60 -15.21
CA GLY A 115 4.62 -13.78 -16.14
C GLY A 115 5.68 -14.59 -16.90
N MET A 116 6.44 -15.42 -16.19
CA MET A 116 7.41 -16.33 -16.82
C MET A 116 6.73 -17.31 -17.78
N ALA A 117 5.51 -17.76 -17.47
CA ALA A 117 4.72 -18.58 -18.39
C ALA A 117 4.36 -17.80 -19.68
N CYS A 118 4.04 -16.51 -19.58
CA CYS A 118 3.78 -15.65 -20.75
C CYS A 118 4.98 -15.52 -21.68
N ASP A 119 6.21 -15.53 -21.13
CA ASP A 119 7.44 -15.42 -21.89
C ASP A 119 7.84 -16.73 -22.58
N ASN A 120 7.50 -17.87 -21.95
CA ASN A 120 7.81 -19.20 -22.45
C ASN A 120 6.72 -19.74 -23.40
N ARG A 121 6.40 -18.98 -24.44
CA ARG A 121 5.39 -19.39 -25.44
C ARG A 121 5.85 -20.63 -26.21
N GLN A 122 4.90 -21.52 -26.48
CA GLN A 122 5.09 -22.70 -27.31
C GLN A 122 4.05 -22.68 -28.42
N ASP A 123 4.50 -22.83 -29.66
CA ASP A 123 3.67 -22.68 -30.87
C ASP A 123 2.86 -21.37 -30.90
N GLY A 124 3.47 -20.29 -30.37
CA GLY A 124 2.86 -18.96 -30.27
C GLY A 124 1.84 -18.80 -29.13
N GLN A 125 1.50 -19.88 -28.41
CA GLN A 125 0.55 -19.90 -27.32
C GLN A 125 1.23 -19.86 -25.95
N ILE A 126 0.53 -19.29 -24.96
CA ILE A 126 0.98 -19.29 -23.57
C ILE A 126 0.54 -20.62 -22.96
N PRO A 127 1.43 -21.37 -22.28
CA PRO A 127 1.08 -22.64 -21.67
C PRO A 127 -0.05 -22.46 -20.64
N PRO A 128 -0.99 -23.43 -20.56
CA PRO A 128 -2.02 -23.45 -19.53
C PRO A 128 -1.40 -23.68 -18.15
N ILE A 129 -2.05 -23.17 -17.11
CA ILE A 129 -1.53 -23.13 -15.76
C ILE A 129 -2.58 -23.71 -14.82
N ILE A 130 -2.15 -24.54 -13.87
CA ILE A 130 -2.96 -24.91 -12.71
C ILE A 130 -2.27 -24.39 -11.46
N ILE A 131 -3.02 -23.64 -10.64
CA ILE A 131 -2.55 -23.17 -9.34
C ILE A 131 -3.26 -23.99 -8.28
N GLN A 132 -2.54 -24.72 -7.44
CA GLN A 132 -3.15 -25.65 -6.50
C GLN A 132 -2.33 -25.82 -5.23
N ASP A 133 -2.95 -26.40 -4.19
CA ASP A 133 -2.27 -26.64 -2.93
C ASP A 133 -1.18 -27.71 -3.09
N ALA A 134 -0.22 -27.75 -2.16
CA ALA A 134 0.93 -28.64 -2.25
C ALA A 134 0.55 -30.13 -2.28
N ALA A 135 -0.57 -30.50 -1.66
CA ALA A 135 -1.10 -31.86 -1.70
C ALA A 135 -1.88 -32.16 -3.00
N GLN A 136 -2.30 -31.12 -3.74
CA GLN A 136 -3.11 -31.21 -4.97
C GLN A 136 -4.49 -31.85 -4.73
N GLU A 137 -5.04 -31.67 -3.53
CA GLU A 137 -6.23 -32.42 -3.09
C GLU A 137 -7.42 -31.54 -2.74
N VAL A 138 -7.19 -30.26 -2.40
CA VAL A 138 -8.19 -29.41 -1.73
C VAL A 138 -8.73 -28.32 -2.64
N SER A 139 -7.86 -27.56 -3.30
CA SER A 139 -8.26 -26.39 -4.09
C SER A 139 -7.35 -26.21 -5.30
N GLY A 140 -7.98 -26.07 -6.47
CA GLY A 140 -7.32 -25.87 -7.75
C GLY A 140 -7.93 -24.71 -8.54
N ILE A 141 -7.07 -23.95 -9.21
CA ILE A 141 -7.43 -22.83 -10.09
C ILE A 141 -6.82 -23.11 -11.46
N PRO A 142 -7.50 -23.87 -12.33
CA PRO A 142 -7.10 -23.97 -13.74
C PRO A 142 -7.26 -22.59 -14.40
N MET A 143 -6.24 -22.19 -15.16
CA MET A 143 -6.12 -20.87 -15.74
C MET A 143 -5.48 -20.94 -17.13
N ARG A 144 -6.06 -20.19 -18.07
CA ARG A 144 -5.45 -19.89 -19.37
C ARG A 144 -5.25 -18.39 -19.50
N ILE A 145 -4.02 -17.98 -19.78
CA ILE A 145 -3.70 -16.60 -20.13
C ILE A 145 -3.95 -16.45 -21.63
N ILE A 146 -5.00 -15.70 -21.98
CA ILE A 146 -5.47 -15.62 -23.37
C ILE A 146 -4.82 -14.46 -24.13
N ASP A 147 -4.37 -13.43 -23.39
CA ASP A 147 -3.75 -12.25 -23.98
C ASP A 147 -2.90 -11.51 -22.94
N VAL A 148 -1.91 -10.76 -23.42
CA VAL A 148 -1.09 -9.87 -22.60
C VAL A 148 -1.10 -8.49 -23.26
N ARG A 149 -1.69 -7.53 -22.56
CA ARG A 149 -1.82 -6.14 -23.01
C ARG A 149 -0.81 -5.26 -22.28
N MET A 150 -0.45 -4.13 -22.89
CA MET A 150 0.53 -3.20 -22.37
C MET A 150 -0.17 -1.90 -21.99
N PHE A 151 -0.28 -1.64 -20.68
CA PHE A 151 -0.79 -0.35 -20.19
C PHE A 151 0.27 0.75 -20.37
N ASP A 152 1.47 0.49 -19.88
CA ASP A 152 2.69 1.27 -20.11
C ASP A 152 3.88 0.34 -20.34
N GLU A 153 5.07 0.89 -20.58
CA GLU A 153 6.28 0.10 -20.90
C GLU A 153 6.70 -0.90 -19.82
N SER A 154 6.17 -0.76 -18.60
CA SER A 154 6.55 -1.54 -17.42
C SER A 154 5.39 -2.32 -16.80
N THR A 155 4.17 -2.17 -17.32
CA THR A 155 2.94 -2.66 -16.68
C THR A 155 2.14 -3.54 -17.66
N PRO A 156 2.32 -4.86 -17.59
CA PRO A 156 1.51 -5.79 -18.35
C PRO A 156 0.12 -5.94 -17.72
N VAL A 157 -0.87 -6.25 -18.55
CA VAL A 157 -2.22 -6.63 -18.14
C VAL A 157 -2.48 -8.02 -18.71
N LEU A 158 -2.55 -9.02 -17.83
CA LEU A 158 -2.73 -10.41 -18.21
C LEU A 158 -4.22 -10.69 -18.27
N VAL A 159 -4.76 -10.94 -19.46
CA VAL A 159 -6.17 -11.31 -19.62
C VAL A 159 -6.28 -12.82 -19.45
N VAL A 160 -7.16 -13.27 -18.56
CA VAL A 160 -7.22 -14.68 -18.14
C VAL A 160 -8.63 -15.23 -18.18
N LEU A 161 -8.72 -16.51 -18.53
CA LEU A 161 -9.86 -17.36 -18.23
C LEU A 161 -9.46 -18.24 -17.06
N TYR A 162 -10.28 -18.28 -16.02
CA TYR A 162 -10.01 -19.13 -14.86
C TYR A 162 -11.29 -19.81 -14.38
N ARG A 163 -11.11 -20.92 -13.70
CA ARG A 163 -12.15 -21.54 -12.88
C ARG A 163 -11.57 -21.82 -11.49
N HIS A 164 -12.44 -22.00 -10.50
CA HIS A 164 -12.05 -22.41 -9.16
C HIS A 164 -12.80 -23.68 -8.81
N ASP A 165 -12.06 -24.73 -8.49
CA ASP A 165 -12.60 -26.00 -8.06
C ASP A 165 -12.11 -26.30 -6.64
N VAL A 166 -13.05 -26.75 -5.81
CA VAL A 166 -12.79 -27.23 -4.45
C VAL A 166 -13.21 -28.69 -4.43
N SER A 167 -12.35 -29.54 -3.89
CA SER A 167 -12.56 -30.97 -3.84
C SER A 167 -12.95 -31.37 -2.41
N ASP A 168 -14.20 -31.79 -2.24
CA ASP A 168 -14.68 -32.39 -0.98
C ASP A 168 -14.40 -33.91 -0.91
N SER A 169 -14.07 -34.53 -2.05
CA SER A 169 -13.96 -35.99 -2.23
C SER A 169 -12.59 -36.47 -2.73
N GLY A 170 -11.62 -35.57 -2.91
CA GLY A 170 -10.30 -35.88 -3.47
C GLY A 170 -10.25 -35.99 -5.00
N SER A 171 -11.32 -35.59 -5.72
CA SER A 171 -11.39 -35.68 -7.19
C SER A 171 -11.79 -34.35 -7.83
N LEU A 172 -11.11 -33.98 -8.92
CA LEU A 172 -11.42 -32.78 -9.69
C LEU A 172 -12.72 -32.96 -10.49
N PRO A 173 -13.51 -31.89 -10.69
CA PRO A 173 -14.70 -31.96 -11.53
C PRO A 173 -14.38 -32.43 -12.96
N GLY A 174 -15.29 -33.20 -13.56
CA GLY A 174 -15.08 -33.80 -14.90
C GLY A 174 -14.79 -32.78 -16.01
N GLU A 175 -15.36 -31.57 -15.92
CA GLU A 175 -15.06 -30.48 -16.86
C GLU A 175 -13.60 -30.01 -16.75
N THR A 176 -13.08 -29.92 -15.52
CA THR A 176 -11.70 -29.53 -15.24
C THR A 176 -10.73 -30.63 -15.67
N LEU A 177 -11.06 -31.90 -15.43
CA LEU A 177 -10.29 -33.03 -15.95
C LEU A 177 -10.24 -33.02 -17.48
N ALA A 178 -11.38 -32.84 -18.15
CA ALA A 178 -11.44 -32.75 -19.61
C ALA A 178 -10.65 -31.53 -20.15
N TRP A 179 -10.70 -30.39 -19.45
CA TRP A 179 -9.88 -29.24 -19.79
C TRP A 179 -8.38 -29.56 -19.62
N MET A 180 -7.99 -30.23 -18.53
CA MET A 180 -6.60 -30.63 -18.30
C MET A 180 -6.11 -31.65 -19.33
N GLU A 181 -6.90 -32.65 -19.69
CA GLU A 181 -6.54 -33.62 -20.74
C GLU A 181 -6.33 -32.92 -22.09
N GLY A 182 -7.18 -31.94 -22.42
CA GLY A 182 -7.08 -31.19 -23.68
C GLY A 182 -5.99 -30.13 -23.72
N HIS A 183 -5.53 -29.61 -22.56
CA HIS A 183 -4.64 -28.45 -22.50
C HIS A 183 -3.32 -28.72 -21.76
N MET A 184 -3.35 -29.46 -20.64
CA MET A 184 -2.19 -29.58 -19.74
C MET A 184 -1.07 -30.44 -20.29
N GLY A 185 -1.33 -31.38 -21.22
CA GLY A 185 -0.33 -32.11 -22.05
C GLY A 185 1.09 -32.26 -21.46
N ARG A 186 2.13 -32.05 -22.29
CA ARG A 186 3.54 -31.93 -21.82
C ARG A 186 3.91 -30.50 -21.38
N LEU A 187 3.02 -29.55 -21.62
CA LEU A 187 3.33 -28.11 -21.68
C LEU A 187 2.67 -27.31 -20.56
N GLY A 188 1.71 -27.90 -19.85
CA GLY A 188 1.04 -27.30 -18.71
C GLY A 188 2.01 -27.00 -17.57
N ARG A 189 1.75 -25.90 -16.87
CA ARG A 189 2.52 -25.48 -15.69
C ARG A 189 1.71 -25.69 -14.43
N ASN A 190 2.34 -26.28 -13.43
CA ASN A 190 1.78 -26.43 -12.11
C ASN A 190 2.46 -25.42 -11.17
N VAL A 191 1.66 -24.59 -10.51
CA VAL A 191 2.11 -23.60 -9.54
C VAL A 191 1.55 -24.02 -8.18
N THR A 192 2.46 -24.34 -7.25
CA THR A 192 2.08 -24.63 -5.88
C THR A 192 1.77 -23.34 -5.14
N ALA A 193 0.57 -23.24 -4.56
CA ALA A 193 0.12 -22.06 -3.84
C ALA A 193 -0.64 -22.44 -2.57
N THR A 194 -0.41 -21.69 -1.48
CA THR A 194 -1.13 -21.95 -0.23
C THR A 194 -2.62 -21.61 -0.37
N LEU A 195 -3.48 -22.20 0.47
CA LEU A 195 -4.91 -21.87 0.43
C LEU A 195 -5.20 -20.39 0.69
N LYS A 196 -4.37 -19.75 1.53
CA LYS A 196 -4.47 -18.31 1.84
C LYS A 196 -4.11 -17.45 0.64
N GLU A 197 -3.03 -17.80 -0.04
CA GLU A 197 -2.59 -17.16 -1.29
C GLU A 197 -3.64 -17.33 -2.40
N GLN A 198 -4.16 -18.55 -2.60
CA GLN A 198 -5.22 -18.83 -3.56
C GLN A 198 -6.47 -17.99 -3.29
N GLU A 199 -6.88 -17.86 -2.02
CA GLU A 199 -8.03 -17.03 -1.65
C GLU A 199 -7.80 -15.54 -1.99
N MET A 200 -6.59 -15.00 -1.81
CA MET A 200 -6.27 -13.63 -2.23
C MET A 200 -6.35 -13.49 -3.76
N LEU A 201 -5.77 -14.43 -4.50
CA LEU A 201 -5.82 -14.45 -5.97
C LEU A 201 -7.27 -14.52 -6.48
N LEU A 202 -8.08 -15.40 -5.91
CA LEU A 202 -9.49 -15.57 -6.28
C LEU A 202 -10.31 -14.31 -6.01
N ARG A 203 -10.04 -13.60 -4.92
CA ARG A 203 -10.67 -12.30 -4.63
C ARG A 203 -10.32 -11.28 -5.71
N ILE A 204 -9.05 -11.16 -6.05
CA ILE A 204 -8.58 -10.26 -7.12
C ILE A 204 -9.26 -10.61 -8.45
N LEU A 205 -9.24 -11.88 -8.84
CA LEU A 205 -9.88 -12.36 -10.07
C LEU A 205 -11.40 -12.05 -10.10
N LYS A 206 -12.10 -12.25 -8.98
CA LYS A 206 -13.54 -11.92 -8.83
C LYS A 206 -13.83 -10.42 -8.87
N LEU A 207 -12.92 -9.58 -8.38
CA LEU A 207 -13.05 -8.12 -8.43
C LEU A 207 -12.82 -7.61 -9.86
N ASN A 208 -11.77 -8.10 -10.51
CA ASN A 208 -11.39 -7.67 -11.85
C ASN A 208 -12.36 -8.15 -12.93
N SER A 209 -12.98 -9.32 -12.77
CA SER A 209 -14.00 -9.80 -13.72
C SER A 209 -15.19 -8.85 -13.83
N LYS A 210 -15.60 -8.23 -12.72
CA LYS A 210 -16.68 -7.23 -12.68
C LYS A 210 -16.34 -5.91 -13.36
N ARG A 211 -15.05 -5.65 -13.60
CA ARG A 211 -14.57 -4.41 -14.22
C ARG A 211 -14.53 -4.51 -15.74
N LEU A 212 -14.59 -5.70 -16.31
CA LEU A 212 -14.47 -5.90 -17.75
C LEU A 212 -15.72 -5.48 -18.53
N ALA A 213 -15.49 -4.97 -19.73
CA ALA A 213 -16.56 -4.66 -20.68
C ALA A 213 -17.25 -5.94 -21.14
N LYS A 214 -18.59 -5.96 -21.05
CA LYS A 214 -19.43 -7.10 -21.51
C LYS A 214 -19.33 -7.35 -23.02
N SER A 215 -18.88 -6.35 -23.79
CA SER A 215 -18.60 -6.46 -25.22
C SER A 215 -17.36 -7.29 -25.52
N TYR A 216 -16.40 -7.37 -24.59
CA TYR A 216 -15.17 -8.12 -24.79
C TYR A 216 -15.43 -9.62 -24.62
N LYS A 217 -15.44 -10.34 -25.76
CA LYS A 217 -15.74 -11.77 -25.85
C LYS A 217 -14.57 -12.50 -26.52
N PRO A 218 -13.55 -12.90 -25.76
CA PRO A 218 -12.41 -13.62 -26.31
C PRO A 218 -12.78 -15.06 -26.69
N SER A 219 -11.94 -15.69 -27.51
CA SER A 219 -12.10 -17.09 -27.91
C SER A 219 -11.96 -18.04 -26.72
N ARG A 220 -12.87 -19.02 -26.65
CA ARG A 220 -12.97 -20.04 -25.61
C ARG A 220 -12.98 -21.42 -26.23
N ALA A 221 -12.30 -22.38 -25.61
CA ALA A 221 -12.44 -23.79 -25.95
C ALA A 221 -13.80 -24.33 -25.47
N ALA A 222 -14.24 -25.47 -26.02
CA ALA A 222 -15.51 -26.09 -25.64
C ALA A 222 -15.59 -26.43 -24.14
N THR A 223 -14.46 -26.76 -23.53
CA THR A 223 -14.31 -27.07 -22.09
C THR A 223 -14.23 -25.83 -21.19
N GLU A 224 -14.32 -24.61 -21.75
CA GLU A 224 -14.17 -23.35 -21.02
C GLU A 224 -15.50 -22.60 -20.85
N SER A 225 -16.62 -23.31 -21.00
CA SER A 225 -17.96 -22.73 -20.90
C SER A 225 -18.24 -22.12 -19.52
N SER A 226 -17.74 -22.78 -18.47
CA SER A 226 -17.85 -22.38 -17.07
C SER A 226 -16.75 -21.42 -16.59
N PHE A 227 -15.73 -21.16 -17.41
CA PHE A 227 -14.59 -20.35 -17.00
C PHE A 227 -15.00 -18.88 -16.90
N THR A 228 -14.57 -18.22 -15.83
CA THR A 228 -14.77 -16.79 -15.63
C THR A 228 -13.67 -16.01 -16.35
N LEU A 229 -14.08 -14.98 -17.09
CA LEU A 229 -13.15 -14.04 -17.70
C LEU A 229 -12.74 -12.96 -16.70
N SER A 230 -11.44 -12.72 -16.58
CA SER A 230 -10.88 -11.70 -15.71
C SER A 230 -9.57 -11.16 -16.28
N PHE A 231 -8.90 -10.30 -15.52
CA PHE A 231 -7.54 -9.87 -15.80
C PHE A 231 -6.74 -9.78 -14.50
N LEU A 232 -5.43 -9.87 -14.62
CA LEU A 232 -4.47 -9.71 -13.54
C LEU A 232 -3.53 -8.55 -13.86
N LEU A 233 -3.22 -7.78 -12.82
CA LEU A 233 -2.20 -6.74 -12.84
C LEU A 233 -1.04 -7.17 -11.94
N PRO A 234 0.17 -6.63 -12.16
CA PRO A 234 1.25 -6.70 -11.20
C PRO A 234 0.75 -6.27 -9.81
N ILE A 235 1.10 -7.05 -8.80
CA ILE A 235 0.78 -6.74 -7.39
C ILE A 235 2.06 -6.31 -6.71
N GLY A 236 2.00 -5.16 -6.06
CA GLY A 236 3.12 -4.58 -5.33
C GLY A 236 2.75 -4.22 -3.90
N PRO A 237 3.75 -3.79 -3.10
CA PRO A 237 3.50 -3.30 -1.77
C PRO A 237 2.61 -2.04 -1.81
N LEU A 238 1.87 -1.81 -0.73
CA LEU A 238 1.03 -0.61 -0.63
C LEU A 238 1.88 0.66 -0.70
N THR A 239 1.32 1.69 -1.34
CA THR A 239 1.87 3.03 -1.25
C THR A 239 1.83 3.52 0.18
N ALA A 240 2.69 4.48 0.53
CA ALA A 240 2.71 5.05 1.88
C ALA A 240 1.33 5.65 2.28
N LYS A 241 0.64 6.24 1.30
CA LYS A 241 -0.73 6.77 1.41
C LYS A 241 -1.74 5.67 1.74
N ASP A 242 -1.74 4.58 0.98
CA ASP A 242 -2.67 3.46 1.21
C ASP A 242 -2.37 2.74 2.52
N THR A 243 -1.09 2.55 2.85
CA THR A 243 -0.67 2.00 4.15
C THR A 243 -1.26 2.84 5.29
N ALA A 244 -1.10 4.16 5.29
CA ALA A 244 -1.69 5.00 6.34
C ALA A 244 -3.22 4.90 6.36
N LYS A 245 -3.86 4.99 5.19
CA LYS A 245 -5.32 4.96 5.05
C LYS A 245 -5.94 3.69 5.63
N PHE A 246 -5.35 2.51 5.40
CA PHE A 246 -5.91 1.24 5.86
C PHE A 246 -5.53 0.89 7.30
N ASN A 247 -4.44 1.45 7.81
CA ASN A 247 -4.03 1.33 9.21
C ASN A 247 -4.79 2.27 10.15
N THR A 248 -5.40 3.35 9.64
CA THR A 248 -6.13 4.34 10.46
C THR A 248 -7.65 4.10 10.46
N ASN A 249 -8.27 4.34 11.61
CA ASN A 249 -9.72 4.42 11.75
C ASN A 249 -10.15 5.90 11.83
N ASN A 250 -10.77 6.44 10.78
CA ASN A 250 -11.16 7.87 10.68
C ASN A 250 -12.47 8.21 11.44
N GLY A 251 -12.74 7.53 12.55
CA GLY A 251 -13.99 7.65 13.30
C GLY A 251 -13.79 7.23 14.75
N CYS A 252 -14.56 6.25 15.20
CA CYS A 252 -14.36 5.65 16.51
C CYS A 252 -13.00 4.95 16.56
N SER A 253 -12.23 5.26 17.60
CA SER A 253 -10.89 4.71 17.80
C SER A 253 -10.88 3.17 17.94
N VAL A 254 -12.05 2.57 18.22
CA VAL A 254 -12.22 1.13 18.50
C VAL A 254 -12.80 0.37 17.31
N CYS A 255 -13.93 0.84 16.77
CA CYS A 255 -14.67 0.15 15.71
C CYS A 255 -14.70 0.90 14.37
N GLY A 256 -14.09 2.08 14.25
CA GLY A 256 -14.04 2.85 13.00
C GLY A 256 -15.35 3.54 12.58
N ASP A 257 -16.49 3.21 13.19
CA ASP A 257 -17.78 3.87 12.91
C ASP A 257 -17.72 5.38 13.17
N PRO A 258 -18.59 6.20 12.53
CA PRO A 258 -18.64 7.63 12.79
C PRO A 258 -18.72 7.94 14.28
N ALA A 259 -17.71 8.66 14.78
CA ALA A 259 -17.63 9.01 16.19
C ALA A 259 -18.66 10.10 16.53
N LYS A 260 -19.44 9.86 17.59
CA LYS A 260 -20.50 10.73 18.08
C LYS A 260 -20.07 11.59 19.27
N SER A 261 -19.02 11.17 19.98
CA SER A 261 -18.51 11.87 21.14
C SER A 261 -16.98 11.82 21.23
N LYS A 262 -16.43 12.79 21.96
CA LYS A 262 -15.04 12.82 22.41
C LYS A 262 -14.97 12.33 23.86
N CYS A 263 -13.82 11.79 24.28
CA CYS A 263 -13.57 11.50 25.68
C CYS A 263 -13.74 12.77 26.52
N SER A 264 -14.61 12.76 27.53
CA SER A 264 -14.92 13.95 28.33
C SER A 264 -13.74 14.47 29.16
N ARG A 265 -12.70 13.65 29.37
CA ARG A 265 -11.51 14.04 30.13
C ARG A 265 -10.45 14.69 29.25
N CYS A 266 -9.89 13.94 28.30
CA CYS A 266 -8.83 14.47 27.44
C CYS A 266 -9.34 15.28 26.25
N ALA A 267 -10.61 15.16 25.87
CA ALA A 267 -11.19 15.77 24.66
C ALA A 267 -10.49 15.41 23.33
N VAL A 268 -9.59 14.41 23.34
CA VAL A 268 -8.75 14.03 22.20
C VAL A 268 -9.27 12.74 21.53
N MET A 269 -9.47 11.65 22.28
CA MET A 269 -9.99 10.40 21.71
C MET A 269 -11.46 10.49 21.33
N ARG A 270 -11.84 9.78 20.25
CA ARG A 270 -13.18 9.78 19.68
C ARG A 270 -13.84 8.40 19.72
N TYR A 271 -15.13 8.36 20.03
CA TYR A 271 -15.92 7.13 20.15
C TYR A 271 -17.31 7.27 19.52
N CYS A 272 -17.87 6.17 19.02
CA CYS A 272 -19.26 6.12 18.54
C CYS A 272 -20.27 5.93 19.68
N SER A 273 -19.83 5.40 20.83
CA SER A 273 -20.66 5.08 22.00
C SER A 273 -19.84 4.97 23.28
N ALA A 274 -20.51 5.04 24.43
CA ALA A 274 -19.91 4.79 25.75
C ALA A 274 -19.36 3.36 25.89
N ILE A 275 -19.91 2.39 25.15
CA ILE A 275 -19.43 1.00 25.12
C ILE A 275 -18.02 0.96 24.53
N CYS A 276 -17.81 1.56 23.37
CA CYS A 276 -16.48 1.64 22.76
C CYS A 276 -15.48 2.40 23.65
N GLN A 277 -15.90 3.48 24.31
CA GLN A 277 -15.04 4.18 25.27
C GLN A 277 -14.63 3.28 26.45
N LYS A 278 -15.57 2.53 27.02
CA LYS A 278 -15.31 1.60 28.13
C LYS A 278 -14.36 0.48 27.71
N ASP A 279 -14.52 -0.04 26.50
CA ASP A 279 -13.67 -1.09 25.94
C ASP A 279 -12.22 -0.61 25.71
N ASP A 280 -12.06 0.61 25.18
CA ASP A 280 -10.74 1.21 24.95
C ASP A 280 -10.05 1.63 26.26
N TRP A 281 -10.80 1.79 27.35
CA TRP A 281 -10.32 2.41 28.58
C TRP A 281 -9.03 1.80 29.12
N LYS A 282 -8.83 0.47 29.01
CA LYS A 282 -7.60 -0.17 29.49
C LYS A 282 -6.36 0.33 28.75
N ALA A 283 -6.45 0.52 27.43
CA ALA A 283 -5.35 1.03 26.60
C ALA A 283 -5.29 2.57 26.65
N HIS A 284 -6.43 3.25 26.65
CA HIS A 284 -6.53 4.70 26.65
C HIS A 284 -6.17 5.34 27.99
N ARG A 285 -6.45 4.73 29.14
CA ARG A 285 -6.37 5.39 30.47
C ARG A 285 -5.04 6.08 30.77
N SER A 286 -3.91 5.47 30.40
CA SER A 286 -2.58 6.06 30.60
C SER A 286 -2.41 7.31 29.74
N LEU A 287 -2.72 7.21 28.45
CA LEU A 287 -2.68 8.33 27.51
C LEU A 287 -3.71 9.41 27.86
N CYS A 288 -4.91 9.03 28.31
CA CYS A 288 -5.98 9.94 28.71
C CYS A 288 -5.52 10.89 29.81
N LYS A 289 -4.92 10.35 30.87
CA LYS A 289 -4.40 11.17 31.98
C LYS A 289 -3.32 12.13 31.50
N SER A 290 -2.45 11.64 30.61
CA SER A 290 -1.37 12.44 30.07
C SER A 290 -1.88 13.57 29.18
N TRP A 291 -2.91 13.32 28.37
CA TRP A 291 -3.52 14.31 27.48
C TRP A 291 -4.51 15.25 28.16
N GLU A 292 -5.15 14.84 29.26
CA GLU A 292 -6.05 15.68 30.05
C GLU A 292 -5.34 16.92 30.60
N SER A 293 -4.08 16.79 31.01
CA SER A 293 -3.25 17.90 31.46
C SER A 293 -2.31 18.44 30.39
N ALA A 294 -2.40 17.94 29.15
CA ALA A 294 -1.44 18.30 28.10
C ALA A 294 -1.77 19.66 27.49
N THR A 295 -0.71 20.40 27.16
CA THR A 295 -0.80 21.64 26.41
C THR A 295 -0.80 21.33 24.92
N TRP A 296 -1.93 21.60 24.25
CA TRP A 296 -2.04 21.52 22.80
C TRP A 296 -1.81 22.89 22.18
N HIS A 297 -0.85 23.00 21.26
CA HIS A 297 -0.52 24.24 20.57
C HIS A 297 -0.88 24.11 19.09
N ARG A 298 -1.72 25.03 18.59
CA ARG A 298 -2.10 25.07 17.19
C ARG A 298 -0.98 25.70 16.37
N ILE A 299 -0.56 25.01 15.32
CA ILE A 299 0.50 25.44 14.41
C ILE A 299 -0.04 25.48 13.00
N THR A 300 0.25 26.57 12.29
CA THR A 300 0.02 26.70 10.85
C THR A 300 1.25 26.18 10.10
N PHE A 301 1.04 25.35 9.10
CA PHE A 301 2.09 24.82 8.24
C PHE A 301 1.85 25.19 6.78
N THR A 302 2.85 24.95 5.93
CA THR A 302 2.78 25.11 4.47
C THR A 302 3.31 23.85 3.78
N THR A 303 2.90 23.63 2.53
CA THR A 303 3.49 22.61 1.64
C THR A 303 4.73 23.19 0.95
N ARG A 304 5.48 22.29 0.28
CA ARG A 304 6.78 22.58 -0.33
C ARG A 304 6.76 23.64 -1.45
N GLY A 305 5.60 24.02 -1.97
CA GLY A 305 5.44 24.97 -3.08
C GLY A 305 5.80 26.42 -2.75
N CYS A 306 5.80 26.82 -1.47
CA CYS A 306 6.15 28.20 -1.06
C CYS A 306 7.67 28.38 -0.82
N ARG A 307 8.53 28.02 -1.78
CA ARG A 307 9.98 28.26 -1.71
C ARG A 307 10.41 29.37 -2.68
N PRO A 308 10.99 30.49 -2.21
CA PRO A 308 11.80 31.35 -3.06
C PRO A 308 13.05 30.59 -3.53
N ASN A 309 13.39 30.70 -4.81
CA ASN A 309 14.66 30.31 -5.43
C ASN A 309 14.88 28.84 -5.86
N GLY A 310 13.82 28.08 -6.19
CA GLY A 310 13.96 26.93 -7.10
C GLY A 310 14.82 25.73 -6.61
N LEU A 311 15.00 25.56 -5.29
CA LEU A 311 15.78 24.45 -4.75
C LEU A 311 14.93 23.19 -4.56
N PHE A 312 15.24 22.15 -5.34
CA PHE A 312 14.58 20.85 -5.33
C PHE A 312 15.09 19.96 -4.19
N MET A 313 14.18 19.50 -3.30
CA MET A 313 14.46 18.38 -2.39
C MET A 313 13.60 17.18 -2.80
N ALA A 314 14.25 16.16 -3.36
CA ALA A 314 13.61 14.85 -3.57
C ALA A 314 13.65 14.08 -2.24
N ASN A 315 12.48 13.81 -1.66
CA ASN A 315 12.35 12.93 -0.50
C ASN A 315 11.83 11.59 -0.98
N ILE A 316 12.70 10.58 -1.00
CA ILE A 316 12.35 9.22 -1.42
C ILE A 316 11.83 8.46 -0.19
N SER A 317 10.55 8.14 -0.17
CA SER A 317 9.95 7.29 0.87
C SER A 317 10.46 5.85 0.71
N ARG A 318 10.71 5.16 1.82
CA ARG A 318 11.01 3.71 1.80
C ARG A 318 9.86 2.88 1.19
N PHE A 319 8.65 3.43 1.16
CA PHE A 319 7.45 2.85 0.56
C PHE A 319 7.25 3.28 -0.90
N ALA A 320 8.16 4.08 -1.49
CA ALA A 320 8.08 4.44 -2.89
C ALA A 320 8.41 3.22 -3.77
N ILE A 321 7.63 3.03 -4.83
CA ILE A 321 7.76 1.88 -5.74
C ILE A 321 8.84 2.16 -6.78
N VAL A 322 9.77 1.22 -6.93
CA VAL A 322 10.98 1.39 -7.74
C VAL A 322 10.67 1.34 -9.24
N GLN A 323 9.77 0.44 -9.66
CA GLN A 323 9.55 0.12 -11.08
C GLN A 323 8.58 1.06 -11.80
N HIS A 324 7.79 1.86 -11.09
CA HIS A 324 6.61 2.50 -11.70
C HIS A 324 6.88 3.79 -12.47
N GLY A 325 8.14 4.22 -12.60
CA GLY A 325 8.43 5.59 -12.98
C GLY A 325 7.85 6.61 -11.98
N ASP A 326 7.36 6.17 -10.81
CA ASP A 326 6.81 7.06 -9.79
C ASP A 326 7.90 7.91 -9.12
N ILE A 327 9.15 7.55 -9.32
CA ILE A 327 10.29 8.41 -9.02
C ILE A 327 10.28 9.65 -9.95
N GLN A 328 9.72 9.54 -11.16
CA GLN A 328 9.37 10.67 -12.04
C GLN A 328 7.96 11.23 -11.77
N SER A 329 7.06 10.56 -11.04
CA SER A 329 5.83 11.21 -10.53
C SER A 329 6.07 11.99 -9.22
N SER A 330 7.20 11.74 -8.54
CA SER A 330 7.83 12.74 -7.67
C SER A 330 8.37 13.95 -8.47
N ALA A 331 8.47 13.81 -9.81
CA ALA A 331 8.59 14.92 -10.75
C ALA A 331 7.23 15.41 -11.32
N SER A 332 6.09 14.77 -11.02
CA SER A 332 4.79 15.44 -11.10
C SER A 332 4.46 16.23 -9.82
N ASP A 333 5.10 15.93 -8.69
CA ASP A 333 5.26 16.91 -7.59
C ASP A 333 6.15 18.11 -7.99
N ILE A 334 6.89 18.03 -9.12
CA ILE A 334 7.58 19.19 -9.73
C ILE A 334 6.57 20.08 -10.51
N ALA A 335 5.37 19.60 -10.84
CA ALA A 335 4.27 20.47 -11.29
C ALA A 335 3.50 21.11 -10.11
N ALA A 336 3.62 20.56 -8.89
CA ALA A 336 2.96 21.07 -7.69
C ALA A 336 3.66 22.31 -7.06
N PHE A 337 4.42 23.08 -7.84
CA PHE A 337 4.79 24.45 -7.44
C PHE A 337 3.61 25.42 -7.49
N SER A 338 2.49 25.03 -8.12
CA SER A 338 1.25 25.81 -8.15
C SER A 338 0.11 25.20 -7.31
N ASP A 339 0.30 24.02 -6.72
CA ASP A 339 -0.77 23.39 -5.94
C ASP A 339 -0.80 23.99 -4.52
N THR A 340 -1.60 25.03 -4.36
CA THR A 340 -1.91 25.67 -3.08
C THR A 340 -3.03 24.93 -2.34
N SER A 341 -3.38 23.70 -2.74
CA SER A 341 -4.36 22.91 -2.02
C SER A 341 -3.78 22.34 -0.73
N PRO A 342 -4.59 22.22 0.33
CA PRO A 342 -4.14 21.65 1.58
C PRO A 342 -3.78 20.17 1.43
N PRO A 343 -2.72 19.70 2.12
CA PRO A 343 -2.35 18.30 2.09
C PRO A 343 -3.50 17.45 2.65
N GLN A 344 -3.80 16.36 1.96
CA GLN A 344 -4.90 15.47 2.29
C GLN A 344 -4.84 15.03 3.77
N ASN A 345 -5.97 15.15 4.47
CA ASN A 345 -6.08 14.70 5.86
C ASN A 345 -6.34 13.19 5.95
N THR A 346 -5.29 12.37 5.84
CA THR A 346 -5.41 10.90 5.94
C THR A 346 -5.76 10.40 7.34
N HIS A 347 -5.42 11.17 8.38
CA HIS A 347 -5.62 10.81 9.78
C HIS A 347 -6.96 11.32 10.35
N GLY A 348 -7.70 12.14 9.59
CA GLY A 348 -8.96 12.72 10.03
C GLY A 348 -8.77 13.57 11.29
N GLU A 349 -9.61 13.30 12.30
CA GLU A 349 -9.46 13.88 13.65
C GLU A 349 -8.84 12.89 14.66
N THR A 350 -8.32 11.78 14.18
CA THR A 350 -7.68 10.77 15.03
C THR A 350 -6.27 11.24 15.39
N PRO A 351 -5.85 11.17 16.66
CA PRO A 351 -4.49 11.52 17.06
C PRO A 351 -3.46 10.59 16.43
N PHE A 352 -2.36 11.16 15.95
CA PHE A 352 -1.26 10.42 15.34
C PHE A 352 0.09 11.00 15.78
N ILE A 353 1.16 10.23 15.55
CA ILE A 353 2.52 10.69 15.87
C ILE A 353 3.09 11.40 14.65
N ILE A 354 3.76 12.53 14.87
CA ILE A 354 4.62 13.18 13.89
C ILE A 354 6.05 13.26 14.42
N LYS A 355 7.01 13.21 13.51
CA LYS A 355 8.41 13.54 13.73
C LYS A 355 8.61 15.00 13.36
N VAL A 356 9.18 15.73 14.29
CA VAL A 356 9.54 17.13 14.15
C VAL A 356 11.04 17.18 13.97
N GLN A 357 11.46 17.70 12.83
CA GLN A 357 12.88 17.88 12.52
C GLN A 357 13.22 19.37 12.43
N VAL A 358 14.15 19.81 13.26
CA VAL A 358 14.62 21.20 13.31
C VAL A 358 15.70 21.38 12.26
N ILE A 359 15.43 22.23 11.27
CA ILE A 359 16.41 22.62 10.26
C ILE A 359 16.91 24.03 10.60
N THR A 360 18.22 24.12 10.77
CA THR A 360 18.96 25.37 11.01
C THR A 360 19.97 25.59 9.90
N LYS A 361 20.57 26.79 9.87
CA LYS A 361 21.70 27.10 8.98
C LYS A 361 22.92 26.17 9.14
N ASN A 362 23.02 25.43 10.26
CA ASN A 362 24.15 24.55 10.58
C ASN A 362 23.79 23.06 10.48
N THR A 363 22.57 22.70 10.06
CA THR A 363 22.16 21.29 9.96
C THR A 363 22.92 20.63 8.79
N LEU A 364 23.75 19.63 9.10
CA LEU A 364 24.53 18.86 8.12
C LEU A 364 23.63 17.92 7.30
N GLY A 365 23.98 17.72 6.02
CA GLY A 365 23.30 16.78 5.13
C GLY A 365 23.60 15.31 5.47
N PRO A 366 22.88 14.35 4.85
CA PRO A 366 23.09 12.91 5.07
C PRO A 366 24.51 12.42 4.76
N ASP A 367 25.25 13.14 3.94
CA ASP A 367 26.63 12.88 3.50
C ASP A 367 27.70 13.53 4.41
N GLY A 368 27.30 14.18 5.51
CA GLY A 368 28.21 14.96 6.36
C GLY A 368 28.73 16.23 5.68
N GLY A 369 28.29 16.51 4.44
CA GLY A 369 28.53 17.76 3.75
C GLY A 369 27.64 18.87 4.31
N ARG A 370 28.11 20.12 4.20
CA ARG A 370 27.15 21.24 4.11
C ARG A 370 26.41 20.98 2.80
N GLY A 371 25.15 20.56 2.88
CA GLY A 371 24.33 20.30 1.69
C GLY A 371 24.44 21.47 0.70
N PRO A 372 24.23 21.22 -0.61
CA PRO A 372 24.50 22.20 -1.67
C PRO A 372 23.93 23.53 -1.25
N SER A 373 24.82 24.54 -1.17
CA SER A 373 24.58 25.90 -0.67
C SER A 373 23.10 26.28 -0.80
N MET A 374 22.33 25.98 0.24
CA MET A 374 20.97 26.47 0.35
C MET A 374 21.15 27.98 0.37
N GLY A 375 20.62 28.65 -0.65
CA GLY A 375 20.59 30.11 -0.71
C GLY A 375 20.08 30.73 0.61
N PRO A 376 20.21 32.04 0.78
CA PRO A 376 20.14 32.69 2.08
C PRO A 376 18.94 32.22 2.92
N LYS A 377 19.24 31.62 4.08
CA LYS A 377 18.43 31.66 5.31
C LYS A 377 16.98 31.17 5.20
N MET A 378 16.71 29.85 5.23
CA MET A 378 15.42 29.39 5.74
C MET A 378 15.57 28.27 6.76
N GLU A 379 15.68 28.70 8.02
CA GLU A 379 15.41 27.85 9.17
C GLU A 379 13.93 27.49 9.16
N HIS A 380 13.61 26.22 9.37
CA HIS A 380 12.25 25.73 9.35
C HIS A 380 12.13 24.44 10.15
N LEU A 381 10.91 24.08 10.53
CA LEU A 381 10.61 22.76 11.04
C LEU A 381 10.05 21.92 9.91
N MET A 382 10.45 20.66 9.85
CA MET A 382 9.76 19.66 9.04
C MET A 382 8.87 18.81 9.95
N PHE A 383 7.58 18.77 9.64
CA PHE A 383 6.62 17.91 10.31
C PHE A 383 6.22 16.80 9.36
N TYR A 384 6.41 15.56 9.78
CA TYR A 384 5.99 14.42 8.98
C TYR A 384 5.62 13.21 9.82
N ASP A 385 4.70 12.39 9.33
CA ASP A 385 4.34 11.13 9.97
C ASP A 385 5.18 9.96 9.43
N LYS A 386 5.05 8.77 10.03
CA LYS A 386 5.83 7.56 9.68
C LYS A 386 5.73 7.22 8.20
N ASN A 387 4.55 7.40 7.62
CA ASN A 387 4.25 7.04 6.24
C ASN A 387 4.38 8.23 5.28
N ARG A 388 4.84 9.41 5.73
CA ARG A 388 4.96 10.61 4.90
C ARG A 388 3.66 11.01 4.18
N THR A 389 2.50 10.67 4.75
CA THR A 389 1.22 11.18 4.26
C THR A 389 0.96 12.60 4.72
N LEU A 390 1.60 12.99 5.83
CA LEU A 390 1.87 14.36 6.17
C LEU A 390 3.37 14.62 5.94
N ASP A 391 3.70 15.62 5.13
CA ASP A 391 5.08 16.12 4.97
C ASP A 391 5.00 17.63 4.68
N VAL A 392 5.12 18.42 5.75
CA VAL A 392 4.84 19.85 5.73
C VAL A 392 5.94 20.63 6.44
N LEU A 393 6.00 21.93 6.15
CA LEU A 393 7.02 22.83 6.67
C LEU A 393 6.38 23.89 7.56
N VAL A 394 7.09 24.27 8.61
CA VAL A 394 6.80 25.48 9.39
C VAL A 394 8.01 26.40 9.21
N PRO A 395 7.97 27.36 8.26
CA PRO A 395 9.08 28.26 8.03
C PRO A 395 9.31 29.11 9.27
N ARG A 396 10.55 29.56 9.52
CA ARG A 396 10.82 30.57 10.55
C ARG A 396 10.65 31.95 9.94
N SER A 397 9.53 32.60 10.24
CA SER A 397 9.18 33.96 9.78
C SER A 397 8.72 34.80 10.97
N SER A 398 8.47 36.10 10.77
CA SER A 398 7.90 36.95 11.83
C SER A 398 6.59 36.41 12.42
N GLU A 399 5.78 35.73 11.61
CA GLU A 399 4.47 35.19 12.02
C GLU A 399 4.61 33.85 12.77
N THR A 400 5.57 33.03 12.37
CA THR A 400 5.76 31.66 12.86
C THR A 400 6.95 31.51 13.81
N GLU A 401 7.67 32.59 14.13
CA GLU A 401 8.84 32.62 15.02
C GLU A 401 8.54 31.99 16.38
N ARG A 402 7.37 32.31 16.94
CA ARG A 402 6.93 31.79 18.25
C ARG A 402 6.72 30.28 18.18
N ASP A 403 6.07 29.79 17.13
CA ASP A 403 5.79 28.36 16.93
C ASP A 403 7.09 27.60 16.71
N TYR A 404 7.99 28.16 15.89
CA TYR A 404 9.32 27.61 15.64
C TYR A 404 10.10 27.41 16.94
N ARG A 405 10.22 28.46 17.76
CA ARG A 405 10.97 28.40 19.03
C ARG A 405 10.38 27.38 20.00
N LYS A 406 9.06 27.42 20.20
CA LYS A 406 8.37 26.48 21.09
C LYS A 406 8.63 25.02 20.69
N MET A 407 8.55 24.72 19.41
CA MET A 407 8.76 23.35 18.93
C MET A 407 10.22 22.93 18.95
N ALA A 408 11.16 23.85 18.69
CA ALA A 408 12.58 23.58 18.88
C ALA A 408 12.89 23.24 20.34
N GLU A 409 12.31 23.97 21.30
CA GLU A 409 12.41 23.65 22.74
C GLU A 409 11.81 22.28 23.07
N VAL A 410 10.65 21.94 22.49
CA VAL A 410 10.04 20.60 22.65
C VAL A 410 10.99 19.51 22.20
N VAL A 411 11.61 19.65 21.03
CA VAL A 411 12.59 18.68 20.51
C VAL A 411 13.78 18.57 21.47
N MET A 412 14.30 19.69 21.96
CA MET A 412 15.40 19.72 22.94
C MET A 412 15.07 19.03 24.26
N ARG A 413 13.85 19.20 24.78
CA ARG A 413 13.38 18.52 26.02
C ARG A 413 13.35 17.00 25.89
N GLN A 414 13.24 16.48 24.66
CA GLN A 414 13.31 15.04 24.39
C GLN A 414 14.75 14.51 24.29
N GLY A 415 15.76 15.33 24.63
CA GLY A 415 17.17 14.95 24.58
C GLY A 415 17.76 14.89 23.16
N SER A 416 17.12 15.57 22.20
CA SER A 416 17.65 15.71 20.83
C SER A 416 17.69 17.17 20.42
N ILE A 417 18.72 17.56 19.67
CA ILE A 417 18.80 18.91 19.08
C ILE A 417 18.21 18.99 17.68
N VAL A 418 17.94 17.85 17.02
CA VAL A 418 17.52 17.80 15.61
C VAL A 418 16.15 17.18 15.44
N LYS A 419 15.78 16.14 16.21
CA LYS A 419 14.60 15.32 15.93
C LYS A 419 13.85 14.94 17.19
N GLY A 420 12.56 15.24 17.24
CA GLY A 420 11.65 14.80 18.31
C GLY A 420 10.39 14.16 17.74
N PHE A 421 9.62 13.51 18.60
CA PHE A 421 8.31 12.95 18.26
C PHE A 421 7.24 13.57 19.14
N VAL A 422 6.11 13.94 18.54
CA VAL A 422 4.98 14.52 19.27
C VAL A 422 3.67 13.91 18.80
N TRP A 423 2.67 13.91 19.68
CA TRP A 423 1.30 13.66 19.27
C TRP A 423 0.74 14.86 18.53
N ALA A 424 -0.06 14.61 17.52
CA ALA A 424 -0.70 15.64 16.72
C ALA A 424 -2.12 15.24 16.32
N VAL A 425 -2.97 16.24 16.12
CA VAL A 425 -4.32 16.09 15.57
C VAL A 425 -4.48 17.15 14.48
N ARG A 426 -4.95 16.74 13.29
CA ARG A 426 -5.28 17.73 12.25
C ARG A 426 -6.49 18.54 12.68
N SER A 427 -6.30 19.85 12.84
CA SER A 427 -7.33 20.79 13.29
C SER A 427 -7.92 21.61 12.13
N GLY A 428 -7.32 21.54 10.95
CA GLY A 428 -7.81 22.16 9.73
C GLY A 428 -6.98 21.78 8.50
N ASP A 429 -7.29 22.47 7.41
CA ASP A 429 -6.63 22.29 6.12
C ASP A 429 -5.14 22.65 6.17
N TRP A 430 -4.80 23.72 6.91
CA TRP A 430 -3.43 24.23 7.08
C TRP A 430 -2.95 24.27 8.52
N THR A 431 -3.74 23.73 9.44
CA THR A 431 -3.44 23.77 10.87
C THR A 431 -3.39 22.38 11.49
N ILE A 432 -2.48 22.24 12.45
CA ILE A 432 -2.29 21.04 13.23
C ILE A 432 -2.13 21.41 14.70
N ASP A 433 -2.84 20.71 15.57
CA ASP A 433 -2.70 20.88 17.01
C ASP A 433 -1.69 19.85 17.49
N VAL A 434 -0.58 20.30 18.08
CA VAL A 434 0.53 19.44 18.55
C VAL A 434 0.60 19.44 20.07
N CYS A 435 0.88 18.28 20.64
CA CYS A 435 1.04 18.10 22.07
C CYS A 435 2.46 18.52 22.50
N MET A 436 2.56 19.45 23.45
CA MET A 436 3.81 20.15 23.79
C MET A 436 4.58 19.53 24.97
N ASP A 437 3.93 18.69 25.76
CA ASP A 437 4.42 18.25 27.07
C ASP A 437 4.17 16.76 27.37
N SER A 438 3.23 16.12 26.67
CA SER A 438 3.06 14.67 26.65
C SER A 438 3.60 14.08 25.35
N PHE A 439 4.70 13.33 25.44
CA PHE A 439 5.38 12.79 24.26
C PHE A 439 5.11 11.29 24.08
N PRO A 440 4.98 10.81 22.83
CA PRO A 440 4.97 9.39 22.54
C PRO A 440 6.32 8.75 22.87
N GLU A 441 6.33 7.43 23.05
CA GLU A 441 7.57 6.67 23.11
C GLU A 441 8.41 6.90 21.85
N ARG A 442 9.73 6.88 22.00
CA ARG A 442 10.65 7.13 20.90
C ARG A 442 10.45 6.10 19.79
N GLN A 443 10.17 6.59 18.59
CA GLN A 443 9.90 5.73 17.44
C GLN A 443 11.18 5.41 16.68
N LYS A 444 11.25 4.20 16.11
CA LYS A 444 12.29 3.80 15.13
C LYS A 444 11.79 4.13 13.72
N TRP A 445 11.98 5.38 13.28
CA TRP A 445 11.60 5.89 11.95
C TRP A 445 12.78 6.37 11.13
#